data_AF-A0A2E7ARV2-F1
#
_entry.id   AF-A0A2E7ARV2-F1
#
_cell.length_a   1.000
_cell.length_b   1.000
_cell.length_c   1.000
_cell.angle_alpha   90.00
_cell.angle_beta   90.00
_cell.angle_gamma   90.00
#
_symmetry.space_group_name_H-M   'P 1'
#
loop_
_entity.id
_entity.type
_entity.pdbx_description
1 polymer ?
#
loop_
_entity_poly.entity_id
_entity_poly.type
_entity_poly.pdbx_seq_one_letter_code
_entity_poly.pdbx_strand_id
1 'polypeptide(L)'
;MQSTDRKLLRELGLDRLHLGDLVALEDTDSRYNHGYLRGARAIGVVASTDGPRAGYGPGIAILMTAPAGQLGSFESTDTNLVQLLGMED
;
A
#
# COMPACT_ATOMS: atom_id res chain seq x y z
N MET A 1 7.31 -0.92 -1.90
CA MET A 1 7.56 -2.38 -1.96
C MET A 1 9.03 -2.64 -1.67
N GLN A 2 9.37 -3.74 -0.98
CA GLN A 2 10.75 -4.03 -0.59
C GLN A 2 11.56 -4.59 -1.78
N SER A 3 11.99 -3.72 -2.70
CA SER A 3 12.75 -4.09 -3.89
C SER A 3 13.77 -3.00 -4.24
N THR A 4 14.96 -3.41 -4.68
CA THR A 4 16.00 -2.50 -5.20
C THR A 4 16.02 -2.45 -6.73
N ASP A 5 15.17 -3.23 -7.42
CA ASP A 5 15.04 -3.19 -8.87
C ASP A 5 14.26 -1.94 -9.31
N ARG A 6 14.98 -0.84 -9.50
CA ARG A 6 14.41 0.45 -9.90
C ARG A 6 13.75 0.39 -11.29
N LYS A 7 14.20 -0.51 -12.17
CA LYS A 7 13.60 -0.64 -13.50
C LYS A 7 12.21 -1.28 -13.38
N LEU A 8 12.11 -2.40 -12.67
CA LEU A 8 10.84 -3.07 -12.43
C LEU A 8 9.85 -2.19 -11.66
N LEU A 9 10.31 -1.49 -10.60
CA LEU A 9 9.45 -0.57 -9.86
C LEU A 9 8.85 0.52 -10.75
N ARG A 10 9.62 1.04 -11.71
CA ARG A 10 9.16 2.04 -12.68
C ARG A 10 8.20 1.46 -13.73
N GLU A 11 8.47 0.25 -14.21
CA GLU A 11 7.57 -0.47 -15.13
C GLU A 11 6.20 -0.74 -14.48
N LEU A 12 6.18 -1.04 -13.19
CA LEU A 12 4.97 -1.24 -12.40
C LEU A 12 4.35 0.05 -11.84
N GLY A 13 4.98 1.22 -12.07
CA GLY A 13 4.52 2.52 -11.55
C GLY A 13 4.63 2.69 -10.03
N LEU A 14 5.28 1.76 -9.33
CA LEU A 14 5.45 1.77 -7.87
C LEU A 14 6.49 2.79 -7.38
N ASP A 15 7.26 3.38 -8.29
CA ASP A 15 8.17 4.50 -8.03
C ASP A 15 7.44 5.85 -7.88
N ARG A 16 6.12 5.88 -8.08
CA ARG A 16 5.28 7.08 -8.01
C ARG A 16 4.40 7.16 -6.75
N LEU A 17 4.62 6.27 -5.77
CA LEU A 17 3.90 6.32 -4.50
C LEU A 17 4.35 7.52 -3.67
N HIS A 18 3.38 8.26 -3.15
CA HIS A 18 3.57 9.39 -2.24
C HIS A 18 3.11 9.04 -0.82
N LEU A 19 3.64 9.77 0.17
CA LEU A 19 3.11 9.71 1.53
C LEU A 19 1.62 10.10 1.50
N GLY A 20 0.79 9.33 2.19
CA GLY A 20 -0.66 9.55 2.21
C GLY A 20 -1.44 8.79 1.14
N ASP A 21 -0.80 8.14 0.16
CA ASP A 21 -1.52 7.35 -0.85
C ASP A 21 -2.20 6.14 -0.18
N LEU A 22 -3.47 5.90 -0.52
CA LEU A 22 -4.13 4.64 -0.20
C LEU A 22 -3.70 3.56 -1.19
N VAL A 23 -3.35 2.40 -0.64
CA VAL A 23 -2.92 1.23 -1.42
C VAL A 23 -3.71 0.00 -1.01
N ALA A 24 -3.97 -0.86 -1.99
CA ALA A 24 -4.49 -2.19 -1.78
C ALA A 24 -3.37 -3.22 -1.86
N LEU A 25 -3.29 -4.10 -0.86
CA LEU A 25 -2.37 -5.22 -0.81
C LEU A 25 -3.16 -6.49 -1.05
N GLU A 26 -2.91 -7.12 -2.20
CA GLU A 26 -3.51 -8.41 -2.54
C GLU A 26 -2.86 -9.54 -1.75
N ASP A 27 -3.63 -10.61 -1.54
CA ASP A 27 -3.24 -11.79 -0.78
C ASP A 27 -2.59 -11.49 0.58
N THR A 28 -3.02 -10.42 1.24
CA THR A 28 -2.45 -9.95 2.51
C THR A 28 -3.53 -9.91 3.58
N ASP A 29 -3.37 -10.74 4.63
CA ASP A 29 -4.19 -10.70 5.84
C ASP A 29 -3.43 -9.95 6.94
N SER A 30 -4.14 -9.09 7.67
CA SER A 30 -3.57 -8.27 8.75
C SER A 30 -4.45 -8.22 10.00
N ARG A 31 -5.32 -9.21 10.21
CA ARG A 31 -6.27 -9.22 11.34
C ARG A 31 -5.58 -9.31 12.71
N TYR A 32 -4.41 -9.95 12.76
CA TYR A 32 -3.61 -10.10 13.98
C TYR A 32 -2.13 -9.81 13.73
N ASN A 33 -1.58 -10.39 12.66
CA ASN A 33 -0.23 -10.15 12.15
C ASN A 33 -0.30 -9.96 10.63
N HIS A 34 0.76 -9.41 10.05
CA HIS A 34 0.87 -9.27 8.60
C HIS A 34 1.40 -10.56 7.98
N GLY A 35 0.66 -11.13 7.04
CA GLY A 35 1.07 -12.35 6.36
C GLY A 35 0.34 -12.59 5.04
N TYR A 36 0.91 -13.50 4.25
CA TYR A 36 0.29 -13.96 3.02
C TYR A 36 -0.92 -14.85 3.33
N LEU A 37 -2.06 -14.52 2.73
CA LEU A 37 -3.24 -15.37 2.70
C LEU A 37 -3.94 -15.17 1.36
N ARG A 38 -3.97 -16.21 0.53
CA ARG A 38 -4.59 -16.14 -0.79
C ARG A 38 -6.05 -15.70 -0.71
N GLY A 39 -6.41 -14.71 -1.52
CA GLY A 39 -7.75 -14.12 -1.57
C GLY A 39 -8.05 -13.12 -0.47
N ALA A 40 -7.17 -12.96 0.52
CA ALA A 40 -7.26 -11.87 1.48
C ALA A 40 -6.88 -10.54 0.81
N ARG A 41 -7.38 -9.45 1.38
CA ARG A 41 -7.01 -8.11 0.95
C ARG A 41 -6.83 -7.22 2.17
N ALA A 42 -5.83 -6.35 2.10
CA ALA A 42 -5.64 -5.27 3.06
C ALA A 42 -5.63 -3.92 2.34
N ILE A 43 -6.16 -2.90 3.00
CA ILE A 43 -6.10 -1.50 2.56
C ILE A 43 -5.29 -0.75 3.60
N GLY A 44 -4.32 0.03 3.14
CA GLY A 44 -3.48 0.83 4.02
C GLY A 44 -3.07 2.15 3.38
N VAL A 45 -2.37 2.97 4.16
CA VAL A 45 -1.81 4.25 3.72
C VAL A 45 -0.29 4.21 3.74
N VAL A 46 0.35 4.80 2.74
CA VAL A 46 1.80 5.00 2.72
C VAL A 46 2.18 6.00 3.81
N ALA A 47 2.82 5.51 4.88
CA ALA A 47 3.11 6.26 6.10
C ALA A 47 4.59 6.63 6.27
N SER A 48 5.49 5.98 5.54
CA SER A 48 6.92 6.32 5.56
C SER A 48 7.61 6.03 4.23
N THR A 49 8.76 6.67 4.01
CA THR A 49 9.57 6.52 2.81
C THR A 49 10.40 5.23 2.81
N ASP A 50 11.04 4.97 1.68
CA ASP A 50 11.94 3.83 1.47
C ASP A 50 13.19 3.91 2.38
N GLY A 51 13.68 2.75 2.81
CA GLY A 51 14.87 2.65 3.65
C GLY A 51 16.10 2.20 2.86
N PRO A 52 17.34 2.60 3.24
CA PRO A 52 18.54 2.23 2.49
C PRO A 52 18.95 0.75 2.66
N ARG A 53 18.28 0.00 3.55
CA ARG A 53 18.64 -1.39 3.91
C ARG A 53 17.81 -2.39 3.11
N ALA A 54 18.44 -3.49 2.72
CA ALA A 54 17.72 -4.61 2.11
C ALA A 54 16.57 -5.09 3.03
N GLY A 55 15.42 -5.41 2.43
CA GLY A 55 14.20 -5.73 3.17
C GLY A 55 13.47 -4.51 3.75
N TYR A 56 13.86 -3.28 3.40
CA TYR A 56 13.07 -2.08 3.66
C TYR A 56 12.34 -1.65 2.39
N GLY A 57 11.28 -0.90 2.59
CA GLY A 57 10.36 -0.38 1.59
C GLY A 57 9.58 0.79 2.21
N PRO A 58 8.76 1.51 1.44
CA PRO A 58 7.77 2.42 2.01
C PRO A 58 6.91 1.67 3.04
N GLY A 59 6.77 2.25 4.23
CA GLY A 59 5.96 1.68 5.31
C GLY A 59 4.48 1.93 5.04
N ILE A 60 3.67 0.90 5.21
CA ILE A 60 2.22 0.97 5.04
C ILE A 60 1.55 0.81 6.40
N ALA A 61 0.74 1.78 6.80
CA ALA A 61 -0.16 1.64 7.95
C ALA A 61 -1.47 1.00 7.48
N ILE A 62 -1.76 -0.22 7.95
CA ILE A 62 -2.99 -0.93 7.59
C ILE A 62 -4.20 -0.29 8.29
N LEU A 63 -5.24 0.00 7.50
CA LEU A 63 -6.49 0.59 7.98
C LEU A 63 -7.58 -0.48 8.13
N MET A 64 -7.66 -1.42 7.19
CA MET A 64 -8.63 -2.50 7.20
C MET A 64 -8.15 -3.71 6.40
N THR A 65 -8.70 -4.88 6.70
CA THR A 65 -8.37 -6.13 6.02
C THR A 65 -9.53 -7.09 6.07
N ALA A 66 -9.63 -7.98 5.07
CA ALA A 66 -10.54 -9.10 5.06
C ALA A 66 -9.80 -10.37 4.62
N PRO A 67 -10.16 -11.55 5.18
CA PRO A 67 -9.46 -12.79 4.88
C PRO A 67 -9.87 -13.43 3.53
N ALA A 68 -10.89 -12.89 2.86
CA ALA A 68 -11.41 -13.39 1.60
C ALA A 68 -12.13 -12.24 0.83
N GLY A 69 -13.10 -12.60 -0.03
CA GLY A 69 -13.83 -11.67 -0.91
C GLY A 69 -14.79 -10.66 -0.24
N GLN A 70 -14.64 -10.39 1.07
CA GLN A 70 -15.44 -9.36 1.74
C GLN A 70 -14.94 -7.93 1.46
N LEU A 71 -13.69 -7.78 1.00
CA LEU A 71 -13.08 -6.47 0.73
C LEU A 71 -12.64 -6.39 -0.72
N GLY A 72 -13.18 -5.41 -1.45
CA GLY A 72 -12.78 -5.04 -2.80
C GLY A 72 -11.97 -3.75 -2.85
N SER A 73 -11.38 -3.47 -4.00
CA SER A 73 -10.71 -2.21 -4.31
C SER A 73 -10.77 -1.96 -5.82
N PHE A 74 -10.66 -0.71 -6.21
CA PHE A 74 -10.56 -0.26 -7.59
C PHE A 74 -9.53 0.87 -7.67
N GLU A 75 -8.96 1.09 -8.84
CA GLU A 75 -8.00 2.18 -9.07
C GLU A 75 -8.72 3.53 -9.21
N SER A 76 -8.15 4.58 -8.63
CA SER A 76 -8.67 5.95 -8.70
C SER A 76 -7.53 6.96 -8.62
N THR A 77 -7.63 8.05 -9.39
CA THR A 77 -6.57 9.06 -9.56
C THR A 77 -6.46 10.08 -8.41
N ASP A 78 -7.42 10.11 -7.49
CA ASP A 78 -7.48 11.07 -6.37
C ASP A 78 -7.59 10.35 -5.03
N THR A 79 -6.61 9.47 -4.76
CA THR A 79 -6.65 8.55 -3.61
C THR A 79 -5.51 8.78 -2.63
N ASN A 80 -5.15 10.05 -2.38
CA ASN A 80 -4.28 10.46 -1.28
C ASN A 80 -5.11 11.07 -0.14
N LEU A 81 -4.66 10.88 1.11
CA LEU A 81 -5.31 11.46 2.28
C LEU A 81 -5.49 12.98 2.19
N VAL A 82 -4.56 13.73 1.59
CA VAL A 82 -4.70 15.19 1.41
C VAL A 82 -5.98 15.52 0.64
N GLN A 83 -6.23 14.82 -0.47
CA GLN A 83 -7.42 15.04 -1.29
C GLN A 83 -8.68 14.51 -0.61
N LEU A 84 -8.61 13.29 -0.05
CA LEU A 84 -9.76 12.63 0.57
C LEU A 84 -10.27 13.35 1.82
N LEU A 85 -9.37 13.99 2.57
CA LEU A 85 -9.70 14.73 3.80
C LEU A 85 -9.88 16.23 3.57
N GLY A 86 -9.68 16.71 2.33
CA GLY A 86 -9.77 18.14 2.01
C GLY A 86 -8.75 18.98 2.77
N MET A 87 -7.53 18.47 2.93
CA MET A 87 -6.45 19.19 3.59
C MET A 87 -5.82 20.21 2.63
N GLU A 88 -5.55 21.40 3.12
CA GLU A 88 -4.79 22.43 2.41
C GLU A 88 -3.28 22.18 2.62
N ASP A 89 -2.46 22.48 1.61
CA ASP A 89 -0.99 22.41 1.68
C ASP A 89 -0.37 23.49 2.58
#